data_AF-A0A2G5HLJ2-F1
#
_entry.id   AF-A0A2G5HLJ2-F1
#
_cell.length_a   1.000
_cell.length_b   1.000
_cell.length_c   1.000
_cell.angle_alpha   90.00
_cell.angle_beta   90.00
_cell.angle_gamma   90.00
#
_symmetry.space_group_name_H-M   'P 1'
#
loop_
_entity.id
_entity.type
_entity.pdbx_description
1 polymer ?
#
loop_
_entity_poly.entity_id
_entity_poly.type
_entity_poly.pdbx_seq_one_letter_code
_entity_poly.pdbx_strand_id
1 'polypeptide(L)'
;MGTLPASTIGLCRRRRKSSKKGFTARPWPLPMFGEFDEPMERRKDFFTQTEPTQPGLFTSDLELNLSAMAQYLPNFGEDSPLREEARKHLARGSDGFLKILLVLSCPRLRALYFARGHKESARTTTQPGSSLQWLEIVTMAHRDQDILQWPPGLQSLKHVALKAEAGTWLDKQEASFGENWMSKLLNLPNLESLYFHGWRVEPDDEDENFDHYLIEGCSSLRHLFLDGLTYFDPYVW
;
A
#
# COMPACT_ATOMS: atom_id res chain seq x y z
N MET A 1 29.95 -46.95 48.62
CA MET A 1 31.15 -46.14 48.31
C MET A 1 31.46 -46.33 46.84
N GLY A 2 31.27 -45.29 46.03
CA GLY A 2 31.45 -45.34 44.58
C GLY A 2 31.22 -43.95 44.01
N THR A 3 32.26 -43.13 44.06
CA THR A 3 32.31 -41.74 43.57
C THR A 3 32.36 -41.73 42.05
N LEU A 4 31.42 -41.04 41.42
CA LEU A 4 31.41 -40.74 39.98
C LEU A 4 32.26 -39.48 39.69
N PRO A 5 32.92 -39.38 38.52
CA PRO A 5 33.81 -38.28 38.20
C PRO A 5 33.08 -37.05 37.65
N ALA A 6 33.58 -35.88 38.03
CA ALA A 6 33.14 -34.57 37.59
C ALA A 6 33.39 -34.37 36.09
N SER A 7 32.38 -33.89 35.37
CA SER A 7 32.46 -33.50 33.97
C SER A 7 32.75 -32.00 33.87
N THR A 8 33.92 -31.68 33.32
CA THR A 8 34.39 -30.31 33.06
C THR A 8 33.68 -29.72 31.84
N ILE A 9 32.88 -28.68 32.04
CA ILE A 9 32.24 -27.90 30.96
C ILE A 9 33.25 -26.89 30.43
N GLY A 10 33.74 -27.11 29.20
CA GLY A 10 34.59 -26.17 28.48
C GLY A 10 33.77 -25.01 27.89
N LEU A 11 33.94 -23.82 28.46
CA LEU A 11 33.41 -22.55 27.92
C LEU A 11 34.16 -22.18 26.63
N CYS A 12 33.53 -22.42 25.48
CA CYS A 12 34.05 -22.02 24.18
C CYS A 12 33.68 -20.54 23.92
N ARG A 13 34.58 -19.63 24.28
CA ARG A 13 34.45 -18.17 24.07
C ARG A 13 34.68 -17.84 22.57
N ARG A 14 33.61 -17.80 21.78
CA ARG A 14 33.67 -17.42 20.35
C ARG A 14 33.70 -15.90 20.21
N ARG A 15 34.90 -15.35 19.98
CA ARG A 15 35.17 -13.93 19.69
C ARG A 15 34.60 -13.56 18.30
N ARG A 16 33.43 -12.93 18.23
CA ARG A 16 32.90 -12.37 16.96
C ARG A 16 33.70 -11.12 16.60
N LYS A 17 34.50 -11.19 15.53
CA LYS A 17 35.06 -10.02 14.86
C LYS A 17 33.95 -9.33 14.08
N SER A 18 33.61 -8.11 14.48
CA SER A 18 32.74 -7.20 13.74
C SER A 18 33.47 -6.74 12.48
N SER A 19 33.05 -7.27 11.34
CA SER A 19 33.46 -6.79 10.02
C SER A 19 32.41 -5.80 9.54
N LYS A 20 32.65 -4.50 9.75
CA LYS A 20 31.90 -3.41 9.10
C LYS A 20 32.21 -3.47 7.59
N LYS A 21 31.46 -4.28 6.84
CA LYS A 21 31.34 -4.12 5.39
C LYS A 21 30.17 -3.17 5.17
N GLY A 22 30.48 -1.97 4.68
CA GLY A 22 29.48 -1.01 4.23
C GLY A 22 28.62 -1.66 3.16
N PHE A 23 27.35 -1.88 3.48
CA PHE A 23 26.32 -2.17 2.50
C PHE A 23 26.00 -0.86 1.79
N THR A 24 26.65 -0.61 0.65
CA THR A 24 26.13 0.36 -0.31
C THR A 24 24.96 -0.33 -1.01
N ALA A 25 23.74 -0.04 -0.57
CA ALA A 25 22.54 -0.37 -1.34
C ALA A 25 22.74 0.23 -2.74
N ARG A 26 22.75 -0.60 -3.77
CA ARG A 26 22.75 -0.10 -5.15
C ARG A 26 21.38 0.55 -5.35
N PRO A 27 21.31 1.85 -5.66
CA PRO A 27 20.05 2.50 -5.96
C PRO A 27 19.41 1.79 -7.16
N TRP A 28 18.08 1.73 -7.17
CA TRP A 28 17.32 1.30 -8.32
C TRP A 28 17.76 2.08 -9.55
N PRO A 29 17.84 1.46 -10.75
CA PRO A 29 18.10 2.19 -11.98
C PRO A 29 16.90 3.12 -12.25
N LEU A 30 16.98 4.33 -11.70
CA LEU A 30 16.17 5.45 -12.16
C LEU A 30 16.59 5.74 -13.60
N PRO A 31 15.65 5.98 -14.52
CA PRO A 31 16.00 6.54 -15.81
C PRO A 31 16.78 7.84 -15.55
N MET A 32 18.01 7.92 -16.07
CA MET A 32 18.84 9.11 -16.01
C MET A 32 18.11 10.23 -16.75
N PHE A 33 17.40 11.07 -16.00
CA PHE A 33 16.90 12.34 -16.51
C PHE A 33 18.13 13.23 -16.71
N GLY A 34 18.49 13.47 -17.97
CA GLY A 34 19.55 14.41 -18.32
C GLY A 34 19.22 15.80 -17.77
N GLU A 35 20.26 16.50 -17.32
CA GLU A 35 20.21 17.92 -16.96
C GLU A 35 19.68 18.72 -18.16
N PHE A 36 18.40 19.10 -18.08
CA PHE A 36 17.77 20.02 -19.02
C PHE A 36 18.03 21.45 -18.53
N ASP A 37 19.18 21.99 -18.90
CA ASP A 37 19.56 23.40 -18.73
C ASP A 37 19.04 24.26 -19.90
N GLU A 38 17.76 24.08 -20.28
CA GLU A 38 17.11 25.00 -21.22
C GLU A 38 16.33 26.09 -20.47
N PRO A 39 16.49 27.37 -20.83
CA PRO A 39 15.69 28.44 -20.28
C PRO A 39 14.22 28.20 -20.64
N MET A 40 13.44 27.86 -19.62
CA MET A 40 12.02 27.55 -19.70
C MET A 40 11.25 28.79 -20.21
N GLU A 41 11.10 28.91 -21.52
CA GLU A 41 10.13 29.83 -22.11
C GLU A 41 8.77 29.51 -21.49
N ARG A 42 8.18 30.48 -20.78
CA ARG A 42 6.82 30.39 -20.25
C ARG A 42 5.87 30.13 -21.42
N ARG A 43 5.59 28.86 -21.69
CA ARG A 43 4.48 28.45 -22.52
C ARG A 43 3.24 29.10 -21.92
N LYS A 44 2.63 30.01 -22.68
CA LYS A 44 1.35 30.64 -22.35
C LYS A 44 0.40 29.57 -21.85
N ASP A 45 -0.13 29.80 -20.67
CA ASP A 45 -0.89 28.84 -19.89
C ASP A 45 -2.01 28.22 -20.75
N PHE A 46 -1.88 26.92 -21.03
CA PHE A 46 -2.91 26.12 -21.69
C PHE A 46 -4.22 26.09 -20.86
N PHE A 47 -4.18 26.61 -19.63
CA PHE A 47 -5.26 26.66 -18.65
C PHE A 47 -6.12 27.93 -18.69
N THR A 48 -5.88 28.91 -19.59
CA THR A 48 -6.72 30.12 -19.66
C THR A 48 -7.92 30.00 -20.59
N GLN A 49 -8.39 28.80 -20.92
CA GLN A 49 -9.60 28.62 -21.72
C GLN A 49 -10.78 28.08 -20.90
N THR A 50 -11.80 28.93 -20.83
CA THR A 50 -13.24 28.66 -20.59
C THR A 50 -13.61 28.10 -19.23
N GLU A 51 -14.71 28.60 -18.67
CA GLU A 51 -15.31 28.12 -17.43
C GLU A 51 -15.30 26.58 -17.42
N PRO A 52 -14.94 25.94 -16.29
CA PRO A 52 -14.93 24.49 -16.20
C PRO A 52 -16.36 24.03 -16.42
N THR A 53 -16.65 23.56 -17.64
CA THR A 53 -17.80 22.73 -17.90
C THR A 53 -17.52 21.50 -17.09
N GLN A 54 -18.01 21.44 -15.84
CA GLN A 54 -17.81 20.27 -15.01
C GLN A 54 -18.35 19.10 -15.83
N PRO A 55 -17.51 18.15 -16.27
CA PRO A 55 -18.01 16.98 -16.93
C PRO A 55 -18.79 16.24 -15.86
N GLY A 56 -20.10 16.46 -15.82
CA GLY A 56 -20.99 15.68 -14.99
C GLY A 56 -20.77 14.23 -15.41
N LEU A 57 -20.18 13.42 -14.53
CA LEU A 57 -20.18 11.98 -14.71
C LEU A 57 -21.62 11.58 -14.97
N PHE A 58 -21.92 11.12 -16.19
CA PHE A 58 -23.26 10.69 -16.53
C PHE A 58 -23.65 9.57 -15.55
N THR A 59 -24.83 9.70 -14.95
CA THR A 59 -25.32 8.77 -13.92
C THR A 59 -25.35 7.31 -14.42
N SER A 60 -25.49 7.11 -15.72
CA SER A 60 -25.38 5.80 -16.39
C SER A 60 -23.99 5.17 -16.24
N ASP A 61 -22.93 5.95 -16.43
CA ASP A 61 -21.55 5.46 -16.39
C ASP A 61 -21.14 5.14 -14.94
N LEU A 62 -21.66 5.93 -14.00
CA LEU A 62 -21.49 5.69 -12.57
C LEU A 62 -22.07 4.34 -12.15
N GLU A 63 -23.33 4.07 -12.47
CA GLU A 63 -23.97 2.80 -12.09
C GLU A 63 -23.36 1.60 -12.80
N LEU A 64 -22.84 1.77 -14.04
CA LEU A 64 -22.06 0.76 -14.73
C LEU A 64 -20.78 0.41 -13.95
N ASN A 65 -20.03 1.41 -13.50
CA ASN A 65 -18.81 1.21 -12.71
C ASN A 65 -19.09 0.57 -11.35
N LEU A 66 -20.17 0.99 -10.66
CA LEU A 66 -20.59 0.37 -9.38
C LEU A 66 -20.98 -1.10 -9.58
N SER A 67 -21.70 -1.40 -10.66
CA SER A 67 -22.09 -2.78 -11.00
C SER A 67 -20.88 -3.64 -11.39
N ALA A 68 -19.87 -3.07 -12.05
CA ALA A 68 -18.62 -3.76 -12.32
C ALA A 68 -17.88 -4.13 -11.02
N MET A 69 -17.85 -3.24 -10.02
CA MET A 69 -17.27 -3.56 -8.72
C MET A 69 -18.01 -4.69 -8.00
N ALA A 70 -19.34 -4.78 -8.14
CA ALA A 70 -20.14 -5.85 -7.56
C ALA A 70 -19.76 -7.25 -8.09
N GLN A 71 -19.11 -7.35 -9.25
CA GLN A 71 -18.57 -8.61 -9.76
C GLN A 71 -17.36 -9.12 -8.97
N TYR A 72 -16.64 -8.21 -8.30
CA TYR A 72 -15.44 -8.51 -7.53
C TYR A 72 -15.69 -8.50 -6.02
N LEU A 73 -16.74 -7.83 -5.56
CA LEU A 73 -17.09 -7.73 -4.15
C LEU A 73 -18.50 -8.28 -3.91
N PRO A 74 -18.66 -9.49 -3.33
CA PRO A 74 -19.98 -10.08 -3.11
C PRO A 74 -20.89 -9.25 -2.20
N ASN A 75 -20.30 -8.49 -1.26
CA ASN A 75 -21.03 -7.61 -0.35
C ASN A 75 -21.30 -6.22 -0.95
N PHE A 76 -21.08 -5.99 -2.24
CA PHE A 76 -21.25 -4.70 -2.93
C PHE A 76 -22.55 -4.64 -3.76
N GLY A 77 -23.63 -5.21 -3.23
CA GLY A 77 -24.97 -5.17 -3.83
C GLY A 77 -25.60 -3.76 -3.83
N GLU A 78 -26.81 -3.64 -4.39
CA GLU A 78 -27.54 -2.36 -4.54
C GLU A 78 -27.75 -1.63 -3.21
N ASP A 79 -28.08 -2.37 -2.14
CA ASP A 79 -28.32 -1.84 -0.80
C ASP A 79 -27.07 -1.86 0.10
N SER A 80 -25.89 -2.11 -0.48
CA SER A 80 -24.66 -2.20 0.31
C SER A 80 -24.25 -0.84 0.85
N PRO A 81 -23.91 -0.72 2.15
CA PRO A 81 -23.33 0.51 2.68
C PRO A 81 -22.02 0.89 1.97
N LEU A 82 -21.26 -0.09 1.46
CA LEU A 82 -20.05 0.16 0.69
C LEU A 82 -20.35 0.79 -0.67
N ARG A 83 -21.44 0.38 -1.33
CA ARG A 83 -21.87 0.96 -2.61
C ARG A 83 -22.32 2.40 -2.43
N GLU A 84 -23.06 2.68 -1.37
CA GLU A 84 -23.47 4.04 -1.02
C GLU A 84 -22.26 4.92 -0.67
N GLU A 85 -21.27 4.39 0.02
CA GLU A 85 -20.04 5.11 0.31
C GLU A 85 -19.23 5.41 -0.96
N ALA A 86 -19.14 4.45 -1.89
CA ALA A 86 -18.54 4.68 -3.21
C ALA A 86 -19.26 5.82 -3.97
N ARG A 87 -20.59 5.86 -3.96
CA ARG A 87 -21.37 6.97 -4.54
C ARG A 87 -21.00 8.31 -3.91
N LYS A 88 -20.92 8.37 -2.56
CA LYS A 88 -20.52 9.60 -1.85
C LYS A 88 -19.11 10.04 -2.20
N HIS A 89 -18.15 9.12 -2.31
CA HIS A 89 -16.78 9.44 -2.72
C HIS A 89 -16.72 10.00 -4.13
N LEU A 90 -17.45 9.40 -5.07
CA LEU A 90 -17.52 9.87 -6.45
C LEU A 90 -18.21 11.23 -6.56
N ALA A 91 -19.28 11.45 -5.80
CA ALA A 91 -19.95 12.75 -5.71
C ALA A 91 -19.06 13.86 -5.11
N ARG A 92 -18.12 13.49 -4.23
CA ARG A 92 -17.09 14.39 -3.68
C ARG A 92 -15.90 14.60 -4.62
N GLY A 93 -15.86 13.91 -5.77
CA GLY A 93 -14.74 13.96 -6.71
C GLY A 93 -13.54 13.11 -6.29
N SER A 94 -13.67 12.22 -5.30
CA SER A 94 -12.64 11.21 -5.04
C SER A 94 -12.72 10.11 -6.08
N ASP A 95 -11.58 9.84 -6.73
CA ASP A 95 -11.41 8.83 -7.76
C ASP A 95 -10.77 7.54 -7.23
N GLY A 96 -10.58 7.42 -5.91
CA GLY A 96 -9.94 6.26 -5.28
C GLY A 96 -10.62 4.94 -5.65
N PHE A 97 -11.95 4.93 -5.64
CA PHE A 97 -12.77 3.81 -6.08
C PHE A 97 -12.50 3.42 -7.54
N LEU A 98 -12.50 4.41 -8.46
CA LEU A 98 -12.31 4.17 -9.90
C LEU A 98 -10.91 3.66 -10.21
N LYS A 99 -9.89 4.20 -9.51
CA LYS A 99 -8.51 3.72 -9.61
C LYS A 99 -8.42 2.24 -9.27
N ILE A 100 -9.08 1.80 -8.20
CA ILE A 100 -9.08 0.37 -7.85
C ILE A 100 -9.89 -0.45 -8.82
N LEU A 101 -11.06 0.01 -9.27
CA LEU A 101 -11.81 -0.70 -10.30
C LEU A 101 -10.97 -0.96 -11.57
N LEU A 102 -10.19 0.03 -11.99
CA LEU A 102 -9.23 -0.10 -13.09
C LEU A 102 -8.17 -1.16 -12.78
N VAL A 103 -7.58 -1.14 -11.58
CA VAL A 103 -6.62 -2.16 -11.13
C VAL A 103 -7.21 -3.55 -11.21
N LEU A 104 -8.43 -3.77 -10.70
CA LEU A 104 -9.10 -5.08 -10.71
C LEU A 104 -9.33 -5.61 -12.13
N SER A 105 -9.68 -4.70 -13.04
CA SER A 105 -10.04 -5.01 -14.42
C SER A 105 -8.85 -5.25 -15.35
N CYS A 106 -7.62 -5.04 -14.89
CA CYS A 106 -6.42 -5.01 -15.74
C CYS A 106 -5.55 -6.29 -15.60
N PRO A 107 -5.80 -7.38 -16.36
CA PRO A 107 -5.11 -8.68 -16.23
C PRO A 107 -3.59 -8.66 -16.50
N ARG A 108 -3.07 -7.54 -17.01
CA ARG A 108 -1.65 -7.35 -17.34
C ARG A 108 -0.94 -6.45 -16.32
N LEU A 109 -1.64 -5.96 -15.30
CA LEU A 109 -1.07 -5.07 -14.30
C LEU A 109 -0.12 -5.84 -13.38
N ARG A 110 1.19 -5.68 -13.59
CA ARG A 110 2.22 -6.35 -12.79
C ARG A 110 2.68 -5.55 -11.58
N ALA A 111 2.55 -4.23 -11.63
CA ALA A 111 3.06 -3.34 -10.62
C ALA A 111 2.07 -2.23 -10.29
N LEU A 112 1.96 -1.90 -9.01
CA LEU A 112 1.10 -0.83 -8.51
C LEU A 112 1.90 0.06 -7.56
N TYR A 113 1.97 1.35 -7.89
CA TYR A 113 2.73 2.34 -7.13
C TYR A 113 1.74 3.37 -6.57
N PHE A 114 1.68 3.46 -5.25
CA PHE A 114 0.99 4.53 -4.56
C PHE A 114 2.02 5.61 -4.26
N ALA A 115 1.93 6.72 -5.00
CA ALA A 115 2.79 7.86 -4.80
C ALA A 115 2.61 8.45 -3.39
N ARG A 116 3.64 9.16 -2.91
CA ARG A 116 3.57 9.94 -1.68
C ARG A 116 2.59 11.11 -1.88
N GLY A 117 1.33 10.88 -1.53
CA GLY A 117 0.25 11.84 -1.69
C GLY A 117 0.15 12.83 -0.53
N HIS A 118 -0.38 14.02 -0.84
CA HIS A 118 -0.80 14.99 0.16
C HIS A 118 -1.95 14.40 0.98
N LYS A 119 -1.85 14.45 2.32
CA LYS A 119 -2.84 14.10 3.37
C LYS A 119 -4.27 13.83 2.85
N GLU A 120 -4.49 12.72 2.15
CA GLU A 120 -5.81 12.14 2.01
C GLU A 120 -6.06 11.36 3.31
N SER A 121 -6.51 12.11 4.32
CA SER A 121 -7.12 11.60 5.54
C SER A 121 -6.32 10.58 6.37
N ALA A 122 -5.14 10.98 6.85
CA ALA A 122 -4.61 10.47 8.13
C ALA A 122 -5.49 10.85 9.36
N ARG A 123 -6.66 11.45 9.15
CA ARG A 123 -7.69 11.60 10.18
C ARG A 123 -8.60 10.39 10.08
N THR A 124 -8.40 9.43 10.98
CA THR A 124 -9.38 8.70 11.84
C THR A 124 -10.82 8.43 11.40
N THR A 125 -11.29 8.89 10.25
CA THR A 125 -12.62 8.58 9.75
C THR A 125 -12.55 7.22 9.09
N THR A 126 -13.31 6.28 9.65
CA THR A 126 -13.57 4.90 9.25
C THR A 126 -14.12 4.74 7.81
N GLN A 127 -14.01 5.78 6.96
CA GLN A 127 -14.60 5.82 5.62
C GLN A 127 -13.52 5.75 4.53
N PRO A 128 -13.66 4.84 3.54
CA PRO A 128 -12.67 4.57 2.51
C PRO A 128 -12.61 5.65 1.42
N GLY A 129 -11.79 6.66 1.61
CA GLY A 129 -11.60 7.74 0.63
C GLY A 129 -10.49 7.51 -0.40
N SER A 130 -9.44 6.79 -0.05
CA SER A 130 -8.26 6.60 -0.92
C SER A 130 -8.33 5.30 -1.70
N SER A 131 -7.66 5.25 -2.85
CA SER A 131 -7.51 3.99 -3.60
C SER A 131 -6.85 2.90 -2.76
N LEU A 132 -5.95 3.23 -1.83
CA LEU A 132 -5.32 2.23 -0.97
C LEU A 132 -6.34 1.57 -0.02
N GLN A 133 -7.26 2.36 0.57
CA GLN A 133 -8.35 1.83 1.40
C GLN A 133 -9.31 0.96 0.59
N TRP A 134 -9.61 1.32 -0.65
CA TRP A 134 -10.40 0.46 -1.54
C TRP A 134 -9.69 -0.85 -1.87
N LEU A 135 -8.37 -0.82 -2.09
CA LEU A 135 -7.57 -2.04 -2.30
C LEU A 135 -7.62 -2.93 -1.06
N GLU A 136 -7.49 -2.36 0.12
CA GLU A 136 -7.64 -3.06 1.39
C GLU A 136 -9.01 -3.74 1.50
N ILE A 137 -10.11 -3.02 1.25
CA ILE A 137 -11.47 -3.57 1.32
C ILE A 137 -11.61 -4.78 0.40
N VAL A 138 -11.13 -4.67 -0.85
CA VAL A 138 -11.18 -5.79 -1.80
C VAL A 138 -10.33 -6.96 -1.30
N THR A 139 -9.12 -6.69 -0.84
CA THR A 139 -8.20 -7.74 -0.38
C THR A 139 -8.78 -8.49 0.83
N MET A 140 -9.34 -7.77 1.80
CA MET A 140 -9.94 -8.37 2.99
C MET A 140 -11.26 -9.09 2.68
N ALA A 141 -12.09 -8.55 1.79
CA ALA A 141 -13.31 -9.23 1.37
C ALA A 141 -13.01 -10.59 0.70
N HIS A 142 -11.99 -10.64 -0.17
CA HIS A 142 -11.56 -11.89 -0.79
C HIS A 142 -10.97 -12.88 0.22
N ARG A 143 -10.21 -12.38 1.20
CA ARG A 143 -9.65 -13.18 2.30
C ARG A 143 -10.76 -13.79 3.17
N ASP A 144 -11.65 -12.95 3.69
CA ASP A 144 -12.62 -13.34 4.73
C ASP A 144 -13.74 -14.21 4.17
N GLN A 145 -14.02 -14.12 2.87
CA GLN A 145 -15.04 -14.93 2.19
C GLN A 145 -14.48 -16.16 1.47
N ASP A 146 -13.17 -16.43 1.60
CA ASP A 146 -12.47 -17.52 0.93
C ASP A 146 -12.78 -17.59 -0.58
N ILE A 147 -12.79 -16.42 -1.23
CA ILE A 147 -13.14 -16.33 -2.65
C ILE A 147 -11.96 -16.87 -3.45
N LEU A 148 -12.11 -18.10 -3.94
CA LEU A 148 -11.08 -18.81 -4.70
C LEU A 148 -10.60 -18.07 -5.95
N GLN A 149 -11.45 -17.22 -6.53
CA GLN A 149 -11.12 -16.46 -7.73
C GLN A 149 -10.85 -14.99 -7.43
N TRP A 150 -9.56 -14.64 -7.43
CA TRP A 150 -9.14 -13.24 -7.37
C TRP A 150 -9.47 -12.49 -8.66
N PRO A 151 -9.70 -11.17 -8.58
CA PRO A 151 -9.85 -10.34 -9.76
C PRO A 151 -8.61 -10.47 -10.65
N PRO A 152 -8.77 -10.50 -11.98
CA PRO A 152 -7.68 -10.82 -12.89
C PRO A 152 -6.49 -9.86 -12.74
N GLY A 153 -6.75 -8.58 -12.45
CA GLY A 153 -5.69 -7.62 -12.18
C GLY A 153 -4.92 -7.91 -10.90
N LEU A 154 -5.59 -8.21 -9.80
CA LEU A 154 -4.93 -8.59 -8.54
C LEU A 154 -4.17 -9.90 -8.66
N GLN A 155 -4.71 -10.88 -9.39
CA GLN A 155 -4.03 -12.15 -9.64
C GLN A 155 -2.69 -11.96 -10.38
N SER A 156 -2.64 -10.97 -11.28
CA SER A 156 -1.45 -10.66 -12.08
C SER A 156 -0.43 -9.76 -11.38
N LEU A 157 -0.85 -9.11 -10.29
CA LEU A 157 -0.07 -8.12 -9.54
C LEU A 157 1.07 -8.80 -8.78
N LYS A 158 2.28 -8.31 -8.96
CA LYS A 158 3.51 -8.88 -8.38
C LYS A 158 4.29 -7.89 -7.54
N HIS A 159 4.21 -6.61 -7.87
CA HIS A 159 5.00 -5.58 -7.22
C HIS A 159 4.09 -4.49 -6.69
N VAL A 160 4.16 -4.20 -5.40
CA VAL A 160 3.46 -3.07 -4.79
C VAL A 160 4.47 -2.17 -4.12
N ALA A 161 4.31 -0.87 -4.33
CA ALA A 161 5.11 0.15 -3.67
C ALA A 161 4.18 1.18 -3.04
N LEU A 162 4.31 1.41 -1.74
CA LEU A 162 3.56 2.45 -1.05
C LEU A 162 4.47 3.62 -0.69
N LYS A 163 3.92 4.84 -0.85
CA LYS A 163 4.65 6.11 -0.69
C LYS A 163 5.92 6.17 -1.53
N ALA A 164 5.86 5.66 -2.75
CA ALA A 164 6.93 5.87 -3.71
C ALA A 164 7.06 7.38 -3.98
N GLU A 165 8.28 7.90 -3.93
CA GLU A 165 8.55 9.28 -4.33
C GLU A 165 8.21 9.43 -5.82
N ALA A 166 7.35 10.38 -6.13
CA ALA A 166 6.96 10.64 -7.52
C ALA A 166 7.89 11.64 -8.22
N GLY A 167 8.85 12.23 -7.49
CA GLY A 167 9.66 13.35 -7.95
C GLY A 167 8.87 14.66 -8.03
N THR A 168 7.76 14.77 -7.29
CA THR A 168 6.85 15.91 -7.35
C THR A 168 6.90 16.73 -6.06
N TRP A 169 6.41 17.97 -6.11
CA TRP A 169 6.35 18.84 -4.93
C TRP A 169 5.48 18.27 -3.78
N LEU A 170 4.63 17.29 -4.08
CA LEU A 170 3.78 16.58 -3.11
C LEU A 170 4.58 15.63 -2.21
N ASP A 171 5.77 15.21 -2.62
CA ASP A 171 6.60 14.25 -1.88
C ASP A 171 7.12 14.81 -0.54
N LYS A 172 7.06 16.13 -0.33
CA LYS A 172 7.55 16.78 0.89
C LYS A 172 6.67 16.55 2.11
N GLN A 173 5.48 15.99 1.95
CA GLN A 173 4.56 15.79 3.07
C GLN A 173 4.79 14.43 3.73
N GLU A 174 5.05 14.44 5.03
CA GLU A 174 5.03 13.23 5.85
C GLU A 174 3.59 12.87 6.19
N ALA A 175 3.14 11.74 5.66
CA ALA A 175 1.98 11.02 6.18
C ALA A 175 2.52 9.76 6.85
N SER A 176 2.03 9.42 8.04
CA SER A 176 2.18 8.07 8.61
C SER A 176 1.10 7.15 8.04
N PHE A 177 1.37 5.84 8.00
CA PHE A 177 0.32 4.84 7.81
C PHE A 177 0.10 4.14 9.14
N GLY A 178 -1.13 3.71 9.42
CA GLY A 178 -1.41 2.80 10.52
C GLY A 178 -0.74 1.44 10.30
N GLU A 179 -0.48 0.72 11.38
CA GLU A 179 0.44 -0.43 11.39
C GLU A 179 -0.07 -1.67 10.63
N ASN A 180 -1.37 -1.73 10.33
CA ASN A 180 -2.02 -2.94 9.85
C ASN A 180 -2.08 -3.11 8.32
N TRP A 181 -1.58 -2.17 7.51
CA TRP A 181 -1.68 -2.31 6.05
C TRP A 181 -0.80 -3.44 5.50
N MET A 182 0.32 -3.76 6.17
CA MET A 182 1.26 -4.79 5.69
C MET A 182 0.59 -6.16 5.68
N SER A 183 0.01 -6.57 6.81
CA SER A 183 -0.68 -7.85 6.91
C SER A 183 -1.81 -7.93 5.89
N LYS A 184 -2.53 -6.82 5.67
CA LYS A 184 -3.59 -6.72 4.66
C LYS A 184 -3.05 -6.94 3.25
N LEU A 185 -1.96 -6.28 2.86
CA LEU A 185 -1.36 -6.46 1.53
C LEU A 185 -0.67 -7.80 1.33
N LEU A 186 -0.17 -8.44 2.39
CA LEU A 186 0.39 -9.80 2.31
C LEU A 186 -0.68 -10.86 1.98
N ASN A 187 -1.97 -10.54 2.17
CA ASN A 187 -3.09 -11.38 1.71
C ASN A 187 -3.41 -11.26 0.22
N LEU A 188 -2.76 -10.34 -0.51
CA LEU A 188 -2.86 -10.36 -1.98
C LEU A 188 -2.29 -11.67 -2.53
N PRO A 189 -2.75 -12.14 -3.70
CA PRO A 189 -2.17 -13.29 -4.38
C PRO A 189 -0.89 -12.90 -5.11
N ASN A 190 0.08 -13.82 -5.18
CA ASN A 190 1.26 -13.73 -6.07
C ASN A 190 2.17 -12.49 -5.93
N LEU A 191 2.10 -11.75 -4.82
CA LEU A 191 2.97 -10.62 -4.51
C LEU A 191 4.41 -11.10 -4.31
N GLU A 192 5.31 -10.67 -5.21
CA GLU A 192 6.73 -11.02 -5.18
C GLU A 192 7.56 -9.92 -4.52
N SER A 193 7.16 -8.65 -4.63
CA SER A 193 7.91 -7.51 -4.10
C SER A 193 7.02 -6.47 -3.46
N LEU A 194 7.46 -5.99 -2.31
CA LEU A 194 6.79 -4.93 -1.56
C LEU A 194 7.82 -3.87 -1.16
N TYR A 195 7.59 -2.64 -1.61
CA TYR A 195 8.32 -1.47 -1.13
C TYR A 195 7.42 -0.65 -0.22
N PHE A 196 7.99 -0.20 0.89
CA PHE A 196 7.28 0.63 1.82
C PHE A 196 8.16 1.73 2.40
N HIS A 197 7.68 2.96 2.33
CA HIS A 197 8.33 4.12 2.93
C HIS A 197 7.53 4.69 4.10
N GLY A 198 8.23 5.09 5.18
CA GLY A 198 7.63 5.81 6.30
C GLY A 198 6.83 4.91 7.22
N TRP A 199 7.39 3.74 7.57
CA TRP A 199 6.81 2.85 8.58
C TRP A 199 7.05 3.41 9.96
N ARG A 200 5.94 3.67 10.65
CA ARG A 200 5.93 4.04 12.06
C ARG A 200 5.45 2.83 12.84
N VAL A 201 6.26 2.44 13.82
CA VAL A 201 5.81 1.52 14.88
C VAL A 201 5.28 2.41 16.00
N GLU A 202 3.97 2.41 16.18
CA GLU A 202 3.30 2.92 17.38
C GLU A 202 3.41 1.84 18.47
N PRO A 203 3.64 2.21 19.74
CA PRO A 203 3.70 1.23 20.81
C PRO A 203 2.36 0.51 20.91
N ASP A 204 2.40 -0.83 20.97
CA ASP A 204 1.22 -1.71 21.05
C ASP A 204 0.14 -1.11 21.95
N ASP A 205 -0.93 -0.57 21.35
CA ASP A 205 -2.17 -0.39 22.08
C ASP A 205 -2.67 -1.82 22.33
N GLU A 206 -2.68 -2.26 23.60
CA GLU A 206 -2.98 -3.64 24.03
C GLU A 206 -4.36 -4.16 23.54
N ASP A 207 -5.17 -3.28 22.93
CA ASP A 207 -6.49 -3.56 22.37
C ASP A 207 -6.51 -3.77 20.84
N GLU A 208 -5.38 -3.59 20.11
CA GLU A 208 -5.34 -3.87 18.67
C GLU A 208 -5.27 -5.38 18.42
N ASN A 209 -6.44 -5.94 18.15
CA ASN A 209 -6.61 -7.33 17.79
C ASN A 209 -5.83 -7.65 16.49
N PHE A 210 -4.65 -8.27 16.62
CA PHE A 210 -3.78 -8.73 15.52
C PHE A 210 -4.39 -9.88 14.69
N ASP A 211 -5.72 -10.00 14.62
CA ASP A 211 -6.46 -11.07 13.93
C ASP A 211 -6.34 -11.04 12.39
N HIS A 212 -5.40 -10.26 11.86
CA HIS A 212 -4.97 -10.32 10.46
C HIS A 212 -4.04 -11.51 10.19
N TYR A 213 -4.47 -12.72 10.59
CA TYR A 213 -3.82 -13.96 10.19
C TYR A 213 -3.66 -14.04 8.67
N LEU A 214 -2.48 -14.40 8.20
CA LEU A 214 -2.27 -14.72 6.79
C LEU A 214 -3.06 -15.98 6.47
N ILE A 215 -3.88 -15.93 5.42
CA ILE A 215 -4.57 -17.13 4.92
C ILE A 215 -3.63 -18.06 4.15
N GLU A 216 -4.03 -19.31 3.97
CA GLU A 216 -3.35 -20.19 3.03
C GLU A 216 -3.46 -19.63 1.60
N GLY A 217 -2.39 -19.76 0.81
CA GLY A 217 -2.34 -19.16 -0.52
C GLY A 217 -1.94 -17.67 -0.53
N CYS A 218 -1.60 -17.09 0.63
CA CYS A 218 -0.93 -15.80 0.71
C CYS A 218 0.38 -15.76 -0.09
N SER A 219 0.80 -14.54 -0.39
CA SER A 219 1.99 -14.29 -1.19
C SER A 219 3.29 -14.78 -0.57
N SER A 220 4.14 -15.41 -1.39
CA SER A 220 5.52 -15.75 -1.02
C SER A 220 6.44 -14.59 -1.36
N LEU A 221 6.41 -13.56 -0.52
CA LEU A 221 7.18 -12.34 -0.72
C LEU A 221 8.68 -12.65 -0.87
N ARG A 222 9.29 -12.25 -1.99
CA ARG A 222 10.72 -12.47 -2.28
C ARG A 222 11.57 -11.27 -1.92
N HIS A 223 10.99 -10.08 -2.07
CA HIS A 223 11.67 -8.82 -1.88
C HIS A 223 10.84 -7.90 -0.99
N LEU A 224 11.34 -7.60 0.20
CA LEU A 224 10.77 -6.61 1.10
C LEU A 224 11.76 -5.46 1.25
N PHE A 225 11.31 -4.26 0.89
CA PHE A 225 12.10 -3.04 1.02
C PHE A 225 11.38 -2.10 1.99
N LEU A 226 12.02 -1.84 3.12
CA LEU A 226 11.54 -0.90 4.12
C LEU A 226 12.46 0.32 4.11
N ASP A 227 11.86 1.49 3.99
CA ASP A 227 12.55 2.77 3.94
C ASP A 227 11.87 3.77 4.88
N GLY A 228 12.62 4.74 5.38
CA GLY A 228 12.11 5.75 6.31
C GLY A 228 11.50 5.17 7.60
N LEU A 229 12.08 4.08 8.14
CA LEU A 229 11.64 3.50 9.41
C LEU A 229 11.86 4.50 10.55
N THR A 230 10.76 4.98 11.14
CA THR A 230 10.81 5.82 12.33
C THR A 230 10.27 5.04 13.52
N TYR A 231 11.15 4.73 14.48
CA TYR A 231 10.73 4.19 15.77
C TYR A 231 10.23 5.34 16.64
N PHE A 232 8.99 5.26 17.10
CA PHE A 232 8.50 6.16 18.12
C PHE A 232 8.81 5.54 19.48
N ASP A 233 9.78 6.10 20.21
CA ASP A 233 10.03 5.71 21.59
C ASP A 233 9.13 6.56 22.50
N PRO A 234 8.08 5.99 23.10
CA PRO A 234 7.17 6.75 23.95
C PRO A 234 7.82 7.18 25.28
N TYR A 235 9.04 6.71 25.60
CA TYR A 235 9.74 7.01 26.85
C TYR A 235 10.88 8.04 26.70
N VAL A 236 11.08 8.60 25.49
CA VAL A 236 12.03 9.68 25.26
C VAL A 236 11.28 11.02 25.30
N TRP A 237 10.92 11.45 26.51
CA TRP A 237 10.45 12.82 26.82
C TRP A 237 11.16 13.35 28.06
#